data_AF-A0A4U3M5U3-F1
#
_entry.id   AF-A0A4U3M5U3-F1
#
_cell.length_a   1.000
_cell.length_b   1.000
_cell.length_c   1.000
_cell.angle_alpha   90.00
_cell.angle_beta   90.00
_cell.angle_gamma   90.00
#
_symmetry.space_group_name_H-M   'P 1'
#
loop_
_entity.id
_entity.type
_entity.pdbx_description
1 polymer ?
#
loop_
_entity_poly.entity_id
_entity_poly.type
_entity_poly.pdbx_seq_one_letter_code
_entity_poly.pdbx_strand_id
1 'polypeptide(L)'
;MEKSEKISILQDVVKIKSVNGNEEEVAIYLQNLLKKYEIPSELVSYAPNRSSLVAYLGENREKVLGFSGHMDVVSEGDESQWTFPPFAAHIEGNKLYGRGATDMKSGLVAMVLAMIELKEKEVPL
;
A
#
# COMPACT_ATOMS: atom_id res chain seq x y z
N MET A 1 2.11 15.56 5.13
CA MET A 1 1.06 14.63 5.62
C MET A 1 1.17 14.37 7.13
N GLU A 2 0.08 14.50 7.87
CA GLU A 2 0.03 14.26 9.33
C GLU A 2 0.05 12.76 9.69
N LYS A 3 0.44 12.42 10.93
CA LYS A 3 0.53 11.02 11.37
C LYS A 3 -0.80 10.26 11.29
N SER A 4 -1.91 10.90 11.66
CA SER A 4 -3.25 10.32 11.62
C SER A 4 -3.68 9.94 10.20
N GLU A 5 -3.34 10.79 9.23
CA GLU A 5 -3.64 10.56 7.82
C GLU A 5 -2.85 9.37 7.27
N LYS A 6 -1.57 9.23 7.62
CA LYS A 6 -0.75 8.06 7.26
C LYS A 6 -1.32 6.76 7.82
N ILE A 7 -1.82 6.79 9.05
CA ILE A 7 -2.48 5.64 9.68
C ILE A 7 -3.81 5.33 8.96
N SER A 8 -4.58 6.34 8.59
CA SER A 8 -5.83 6.15 7.83
C SER A 8 -5.58 5.48 6.49
N ILE A 9 -4.53 5.88 5.76
CA ILE A 9 -4.13 5.25 4.49
C ILE A 9 -3.81 3.77 4.71
N LEU A 10 -3.07 3.43 5.78
CA LEU A 10 -2.82 2.03 6.12
C LEU A 10 -4.12 1.28 6.45
N GLN A 11 -5.03 1.89 7.21
CA GLN A 11 -6.32 1.27 7.52
C GLN A 11 -7.14 1.00 6.25
N ASP A 12 -7.21 1.95 5.32
CA ASP A 12 -7.90 1.79 4.05
C ASP A 12 -7.31 0.62 3.24
N VAL A 13 -5.98 0.56 3.12
CA VAL A 13 -5.32 -0.52 2.40
C VAL A 13 -5.50 -1.88 3.09
N VAL A 14 -5.50 -1.94 4.43
CA VAL A 14 -5.81 -3.19 5.17
C VAL A 14 -7.26 -3.64 4.97
N LYS A 15 -8.22 -2.71 4.88
CA LYS A 15 -9.64 -3.01 4.66
C LYS A 15 -9.93 -3.64 3.29
N ILE A 16 -9.09 -3.39 2.29
CA ILE A 16 -9.20 -4.03 0.98
C ILE A 16 -8.87 -5.52 1.12
N LYS A 17 -9.85 -6.39 0.83
CA LYS A 17 -9.70 -7.86 0.89
C LYS A 17 -8.94 -8.37 -0.35
N SER A 18 -7.65 -8.07 -0.39
CA SER A 18 -6.73 -8.49 -1.46
C SER A 18 -6.16 -9.90 -1.23
N VAL A 19 -7.00 -10.88 -0.92
CA VAL A 19 -6.53 -12.29 -0.87
C VAL A 19 -5.99 -12.66 -2.25
N ASN A 20 -4.85 -13.39 -2.30
CA ASN A 20 -4.12 -13.73 -3.53
C ASN A 20 -5.01 -13.87 -4.77
N GLY A 21 -4.72 -13.09 -5.81
CA GLY A 21 -5.57 -12.97 -6.99
C GLY A 21 -6.51 -11.75 -7.02
N ASN A 22 -6.51 -10.90 -5.99
CA ASN A 22 -7.35 -9.70 -5.90
C ASN A 22 -6.52 -8.45 -5.57
N GLU A 23 -5.30 -8.36 -6.10
CA GLU A 23 -4.35 -7.30 -5.81
C GLU A 23 -4.71 -5.94 -6.45
N GLU A 24 -5.51 -5.95 -7.51
CA GLU A 24 -5.79 -4.78 -8.34
C GLU A 24 -6.46 -3.62 -7.57
N GLU A 25 -7.34 -3.90 -6.61
CA GLU A 25 -8.00 -2.86 -5.84
C GLU A 25 -6.99 -2.05 -4.99
N VAL A 26 -5.98 -2.72 -4.41
CA VAL A 26 -4.88 -2.06 -3.70
C VAL A 26 -4.04 -1.24 -4.68
N ALA A 27 -3.74 -1.80 -5.86
CA ALA A 27 -2.95 -1.13 -6.89
C ALA A 27 -3.63 0.17 -7.35
N ILE A 28 -4.94 0.13 -7.61
CA ILE A 28 -5.75 1.29 -8.00
C ILE A 28 -5.80 2.33 -6.87
N TYR A 29 -6.00 1.90 -5.62
CA TYR A 29 -5.99 2.81 -4.47
C TYR A 29 -4.66 3.58 -4.39
N LEU A 30 -3.53 2.87 -4.47
CA LEU A 30 -2.20 3.48 -4.37
C LEU A 30 -1.87 4.35 -5.59
N GLN A 31 -2.27 3.94 -6.80
CA GLN A 31 -2.14 4.78 -8.00
C GLN A 31 -2.90 6.10 -7.84
N ASN A 32 -4.14 6.05 -7.35
CA ASN A 32 -4.95 7.24 -7.11
C ASN A 32 -4.34 8.14 -6.04
N LEU A 33 -3.73 7.55 -5.00
CA LEU A 33 -3.00 8.30 -3.99
C LEU A 33 -1.78 9.01 -4.61
N LEU A 34 -0.93 8.29 -5.34
CA LEU A 34 0.26 8.84 -6.01
C LEU A 34 -0.10 9.94 -7.01
N LYS A 35 -1.20 9.78 -7.75
CA LYS A 35 -1.70 10.77 -8.71
C LYS A 35 -2.02 12.12 -8.06
N LYS A 36 -2.49 12.15 -6.81
CA LYS A 36 -2.75 13.41 -6.07
C LYS A 36 -1.47 14.24 -5.84
N TYR A 37 -0.31 13.59 -5.88
CA TYR A 37 1.00 14.21 -5.68
C TYR A 37 1.82 14.28 -6.98
N GLU A 38 1.17 14.06 -8.13
CA GLU A 38 1.80 14.14 -9.45
C GLU A 38 3.01 13.19 -9.59
N ILE A 39 2.96 12.03 -8.91
CA ILE A 39 3.98 10.99 -9.03
C ILE A 39 3.56 10.03 -10.16
N PRO A 40 4.35 9.91 -11.24
CA PRO A 40 4.05 8.99 -12.33
C PRO A 40 3.96 7.55 -11.85
N SER A 41 2.89 6.86 -12.23
CA SER A 41 2.71 5.44 -11.95
C SER A 41 1.81 4.76 -12.98
N GLU A 42 2.09 3.49 -13.24
CA GLU A 42 1.43 2.65 -14.22
C GLU A 42 0.88 1.38 -13.56
N LEU A 43 -0.34 0.99 -13.93
CA LEU A 43 -0.88 -0.32 -13.63
C LEU A 43 -0.50 -1.29 -14.73
N VAL A 44 0.21 -2.35 -14.36
CA VAL A 44 0.61 -3.43 -15.26
C VAL A 44 -0.29 -4.62 -15.00
N SER A 45 -1.25 -4.85 -15.89
CA SER A 45 -2.21 -5.96 -15.77
C SER A 45 -1.53 -7.31 -16.06
N TYR A 46 -1.79 -8.30 -15.21
CA TYR A 46 -1.32 -9.68 -15.37
C TYR A 46 -2.48 -10.66 -15.65
N ALA A 47 -3.58 -10.53 -14.91
CA ALA A 47 -4.78 -11.35 -15.04
C ALA A 47 -6.00 -10.58 -14.46
N PRO A 48 -7.25 -11.04 -14.63
CA PRO A 48 -8.41 -10.40 -14.00
C PRO A 48 -8.19 -10.21 -12.50
N ASN A 49 -8.40 -8.97 -12.01
CA ASN A 49 -8.18 -8.55 -10.62
C ASN A 49 -6.72 -8.61 -10.13
N ARG A 50 -5.75 -8.84 -11.03
CA ARG A 50 -4.32 -8.95 -10.72
C ARG A 50 -3.52 -7.94 -11.52
N SER A 51 -3.18 -6.83 -10.87
CA SER A 51 -2.36 -5.77 -11.45
C SER A 51 -1.20 -5.43 -10.54
N SER A 52 -0.02 -5.20 -11.12
CA SER A 52 1.12 -4.60 -10.42
C SER A 52 1.06 -3.07 -10.54
N LEU A 53 1.61 -2.36 -9.57
CA LEU A 53 1.80 -0.90 -9.64
C LEU A 53 3.29 -0.59 -9.78
N VAL A 54 3.67 0.06 -10.87
CA VAL A 54 5.03 0.56 -11.08
C VAL A 54 5.01 2.06 -10.93
N ALA A 55 5.73 2.59 -9.95
CA ALA A 55 5.83 4.02 -9.70
C ALA A 55 7.30 4.46 -9.74
N TYR A 56 7.53 5.70 -10.15
CA TYR A 56 8.87 6.25 -10.27
C TYR A 56 8.91 7.71 -9.82
N LEU A 57 10.00 8.10 -9.16
CA LEU A 57 10.25 9.46 -8.68
C LEU A 57 11.69 9.89 -9.01
N GLY A 58 11.85 11.10 -9.54
CA GLY A 58 13.14 11.69 -9.95
C GLY A 58 13.26 11.89 -11.46
N GLU A 59 14.43 12.30 -11.93
CA GLU A 59 14.75 12.37 -13.37
C GLU A 59 15.93 11.47 -13.74
N ASN A 60 16.81 11.17 -12.79
CA ASN A 60 18.01 10.36 -13.03
C ASN A 60 17.69 8.89 -13.31
N ARG A 61 18.02 8.42 -14.52
CA ARG A 61 17.83 7.02 -14.94
C ARG A 61 19.10 6.16 -14.86
N GLU A 62 20.26 6.71 -14.47
CA GLU A 62 21.53 5.98 -14.44
C GLU A 62 21.72 5.15 -13.17
N LYS A 63 21.26 5.65 -12.01
CA LYS A 63 21.32 4.95 -10.72
C LYS A 63 19.95 4.95 -10.07
N VAL A 64 19.33 3.78 -9.98
CA VAL A 64 17.98 3.62 -9.45
C VAL A 64 18.02 2.72 -8.21
N LEU A 65 17.43 3.19 -7.11
CA LEU A 65 17.12 2.36 -5.95
C LEU A 65 15.71 1.79 -6.12
N GLY A 66 15.61 0.48 -6.30
CA GLY A 66 14.34 -0.22 -6.45
C GLY A 66 13.82 -0.75 -5.11
N PHE A 67 12.57 -0.44 -4.79
CA PHE A 67 11.80 -1.12 -3.75
C PHE A 67 10.74 -2.01 -4.39
N SER A 68 10.50 -3.17 -3.80
CA SER A 68 9.46 -4.10 -4.24
C SER A 68 8.74 -4.67 -3.03
N GLY A 69 7.47 -5.00 -3.24
CA GLY A 69 6.60 -5.61 -2.24
C GLY A 69 5.41 -6.24 -2.93
N HIS A 70 4.56 -6.90 -2.15
CA HIS A 70 3.33 -7.51 -2.65
C HIS A 70 2.09 -6.86 -2.02
N MET A 71 0.99 -6.90 -2.77
CA MET A 71 -0.29 -6.29 -2.40
C MET A 71 -1.30 -7.32 -1.92
N ASP A 72 -1.09 -8.59 -2.30
CA ASP A 72 -1.91 -9.69 -1.82
C ASP A 72 -1.64 -10.00 -0.36
N VAL A 73 -2.59 -10.70 0.23
CA VAL A 73 -2.46 -11.30 1.54
C VAL A 73 -2.85 -12.78 1.46
N VAL A 74 -2.34 -13.57 2.39
CA VAL A 74 -2.87 -14.91 2.61
C VAL A 74 -4.31 -14.85 3.12
N SER A 75 -5.06 -15.95 2.97
CA SER A 75 -6.40 -16.06 3.54
C SER A 75 -6.39 -15.78 5.05
N GLU A 76 -7.46 -15.15 5.50
CA GLU A 76 -7.80 -14.92 6.89
C GLU A 76 -8.09 -16.21 7.67
N GLY A 77 -8.44 -17.31 7.00
CA GLY A 77 -8.86 -18.54 7.65
C GLY A 77 -10.26 -18.42 8.27
N ASP A 78 -10.47 -19.07 9.41
CA ASP A 78 -11.74 -19.00 10.15
C ASP A 78 -11.84 -17.67 10.91
N GLU A 79 -12.73 -16.78 10.46
CA GLU A 79 -12.97 -15.48 11.08
C GLU A 79 -13.37 -15.57 12.57
N SER A 80 -13.98 -16.68 13.01
CA SER A 80 -14.37 -16.86 14.41
C SER A 80 -13.18 -17.02 15.36
N GLN A 81 -11.99 -17.33 14.83
CA GLN A 81 -10.75 -17.41 15.60
C GLN A 81 -10.05 -16.05 15.77
N TRP A 82 -10.55 -15.01 15.11
CA TRP A 82 -9.98 -13.67 15.23
C TRP A 82 -10.62 -12.90 16.37
N THR A 83 -9.79 -12.21 17.17
CA THR A 83 -10.27 -11.26 18.19
C THR A 83 -10.96 -10.03 17.56
N PHE A 84 -10.46 -9.58 16.42
CA PHE A 84 -11.02 -8.49 15.63
C PHE A 84 -11.15 -8.95 14.17
N PRO A 85 -12.22 -8.57 13.43
CA PRO A 85 -12.38 -9.00 12.05
C PRO A 85 -11.13 -8.67 11.22
N PRO A 86 -10.64 -9.62 10.41
CA PRO A 86 -9.32 -9.55 9.78
C PRO A 86 -9.13 -8.32 8.87
N PHE A 87 -10.20 -7.83 8.25
CA PHE A 87 -10.17 -6.68 7.36
C PHE A 87 -10.82 -5.43 7.98
N ALA A 88 -11.03 -5.38 9.29
CA ALA A 88 -11.57 -4.18 9.96
C ALA A 88 -10.51 -3.07 10.16
N ALA A 89 -9.21 -3.42 10.08
CA ALA A 89 -8.10 -2.55 10.45
C ALA A 89 -8.27 -1.92 11.84
N HIS A 90 -8.61 -2.76 12.82
CA HIS A 90 -8.91 -2.34 14.19
C HIS A 90 -7.67 -1.77 14.87
N ILE A 91 -7.81 -0.65 15.58
CA ILE A 91 -6.73 -0.06 16.36
C ILE A 91 -7.07 -0.21 17.84
N GLU A 92 -6.18 -0.87 18.57
CA GLU A 92 -6.24 -0.95 20.03
C GLU A 92 -4.89 -0.50 20.60
N GLY A 93 -4.91 0.58 21.37
CA GLY A 93 -3.69 1.22 21.87
C GLY A 93 -2.80 1.73 20.73
N ASN A 94 -1.57 1.21 20.66
CA ASN A 94 -0.57 1.58 19.66
C ASN A 94 -0.41 0.54 18.54
N LYS A 95 -1.35 -0.41 18.41
CA LYS A 95 -1.30 -1.49 17.44
C LYS A 95 -2.51 -1.44 16.50
N LEU A 96 -2.24 -1.69 15.21
CA LEU A 96 -3.26 -1.93 14.20
C LEU A 96 -3.31 -3.44 13.94
N TYR A 97 -4.49 -4.03 14.12
CA TYR A 97 -4.78 -5.43 13.89
C TYR A 97 -5.54 -5.60 12.58
N GLY A 98 -5.03 -6.48 11.74
CA GLY A 98 -5.69 -6.88 10.50
C GLY A 98 -4.79 -7.77 9.64
N ARG A 99 -5.40 -8.59 8.79
CA ARG A 99 -4.69 -9.39 7.78
C ARG A 99 -3.98 -8.44 6.81
N GLY A 100 -2.68 -8.66 6.65
CA GLY A 100 -1.83 -7.82 5.83
C GLY A 100 -1.17 -6.65 6.56
N ALA A 101 -1.57 -6.35 7.81
CA ALA A 101 -1.04 -5.20 8.54
C ALA A 101 0.51 -5.23 8.62
N THR A 102 1.09 -6.38 8.99
CA THR A 102 2.56 -6.56 8.99
C THR A 102 3.08 -7.10 7.67
N ASP A 103 2.37 -8.05 7.04
CA ASP A 103 2.82 -8.77 5.85
C ASP A 103 1.89 -8.53 4.63
N MET A 104 2.18 -7.54 3.79
CA MET A 104 3.20 -6.50 3.99
C MET A 104 2.69 -5.07 3.79
N LYS A 105 1.39 -4.84 4.02
CA LYS A 105 0.71 -3.57 3.69
C LYS A 105 1.28 -2.36 4.45
N SER A 106 1.76 -2.50 5.68
CA SER A 106 2.44 -1.39 6.37
C SER A 106 3.76 -1.00 5.69
N GLY A 107 4.58 -1.97 5.30
CA GLY A 107 5.81 -1.72 4.54
C GLY A 107 5.51 -1.10 3.18
N LEU A 108 4.52 -1.64 2.46
CA LEU A 108 4.07 -1.13 1.17
C LEU A 108 3.59 0.33 1.25
N VAL A 109 2.71 0.64 2.21
CA VAL A 109 2.23 2.02 2.43
C VAL A 109 3.36 2.94 2.85
N ALA A 110 4.30 2.48 3.69
CA ALA A 110 5.47 3.28 4.06
C ALA A 110 6.33 3.65 2.85
N MET A 111 6.53 2.74 1.88
CA MET A 111 7.25 3.05 0.64
C MET A 111 6.54 4.16 -0.17
N VAL A 112 5.23 4.04 -0.36
CA VAL A 112 4.42 5.04 -1.08
C VAL A 112 4.45 6.41 -0.38
N LEU A 113 4.29 6.42 0.94
CA LEU A 113 4.36 7.65 1.73
C LEU A 113 5.75 8.28 1.69
N ALA A 114 6.82 7.49 1.66
CA ALA A 114 8.17 8.01 1.51
C ALA A 114 8.34 8.71 0.15
N MET A 115 7.83 8.12 -0.94
CA MET A 115 7.84 8.78 -2.26
C MET A 115 7.08 10.12 -2.24
N ILE A 116 5.91 10.15 -1.61
CA ILE A 116 5.10 11.38 -1.47
C ILE A 116 5.87 12.45 -0.70
N GLU A 117 6.46 12.10 0.45
CA GLU A 117 7.22 13.06 1.25
C GLU A 117 8.47 13.58 0.53
N LEU A 118 9.18 12.72 -0.22
CA LEU A 118 10.34 13.13 -1.01
C LEU A 118 9.93 14.11 -2.12
N LYS A 119 8.80 13.86 -2.78
CA LYS A 119 8.21 14.75 -3.78
C LYS A 119 7.79 16.10 -3.17
N GLU A 120 7.07 16.10 -2.05
CA GLU A 120 6.62 17.33 -1.36
C GLU A 120 7.80 18.18 -0.86
N LYS A 121 8.89 17.54 -0.44
CA LYS A 121 10.11 18.22 0.05
C LYS A 121 11.06 18.63 -1.07
N GLU A 122 10.72 18.36 -2.33
CA GLU A 122 11.54 18.64 -3.51
C GLU A 122 12.99 18.11 -3.35
N VAL A 123 13.12 16.90 -2.78
CA VAL A 123 14.44 16.28 -2.61
C VAL A 123 15.04 16.05 -4.00
N PRO A 124 16.31 16.45 -4.24
CA PRO A 124 16.95 16.24 -5.53
C PRO A 124 17.19 14.74 -5.77
N LEU A 125 16.51 14.16 -6.77
CA LEU A 125 16.51 12.73 -7.13
C LEU A 125 16.73 12.51 -8.64
#